data_AF-A0A3P9QH64-F1
#
_entry.id   AF-A0A3P9QH64-F1
#
_cell.length_a   1.000
_cell.length_b   1.000
_cell.length_c   1.000
_cell.angle_alpha   90.00
_cell.angle_beta   90.00
_cell.angle_gamma   90.00
#
_symmetry.space_group_name_H-M   'P 1'
#
loop_
_entity.id
_entity.type
_entity.pdbx_description
1 polymer ?
#
loop_
_entity_poly.entity_id
_entity_poly.type
_entity_poly.pdbx_seq_one_letter_code
_entity_poly.pdbx_strand_id
1 'polypeptide(L)'
;LYCDRSRSRNGFSGLVSVCSPTPCALKIADKIAEQFESAVLLMLDGSKMSPDDRVPPIVMYERRDSKWVLKDKHTIMLRQWEETQAIASQMLESGDHALLVDFDGHLDDITKDWTNQTLNTKIAELSSPANGNI
;
A
#
# COMPACT_ATOMS: atom_id res chain seq x y z
N LEU A 1 -4.74 5.11 0.51
CA LEU A 1 -6.20 5.35 0.52
C LEU A 1 -6.88 4.07 1.00
N TYR A 2 -7.49 4.11 2.18
CA TYR A 2 -8.10 2.97 2.86
C TYR A 2 -9.50 2.65 2.28
N CYS A 3 -9.85 1.37 2.20
CA CYS A 3 -11.15 0.91 1.73
C CYS A 3 -12.09 0.66 2.93
N ASP A 4 -12.95 1.60 3.29
CA ASP A 4 -13.97 1.43 4.34
C ASP A 4 -15.18 0.63 3.82
N ARG A 5 -15.67 -0.32 4.62
CA ARG A 5 -16.73 -1.30 4.27
C ARG A 5 -18.09 -0.98 4.89
N SER A 6 -18.31 0.24 5.38
CA SER A 6 -19.46 0.59 6.22
C SER A 6 -20.82 0.80 5.49
N ARG A 7 -20.95 0.50 4.19
CA ARG A 7 -22.26 0.54 3.49
C ARG A 7 -22.54 -0.69 2.61
N SER A 8 -23.12 -1.73 3.22
CA SER A 8 -24.06 -2.60 2.49
C SER A 8 -25.12 -3.13 3.47
N ARG A 9 -26.21 -2.37 3.60
CA ARG A 9 -27.52 -2.92 3.94
C ARG A 9 -28.32 -2.96 2.66
N ASN A 10 -28.97 -4.11 2.43
CA ASN A 10 -29.89 -4.46 1.36
C ASN A 10 -29.25 -5.28 0.25
N GLY A 11 -29.59 -6.58 0.28
CA GLY A 11 -29.07 -7.59 -0.61
C GLY A 11 -29.47 -7.37 -2.06
N PHE A 12 -28.48 -7.55 -2.93
CA PHE A 12 -28.64 -8.08 -4.28
C PHE A 12 -27.38 -8.89 -4.57
N SER A 13 -27.59 -10.13 -5.03
CA SER A 13 -26.53 -11.05 -5.44
C SER A 13 -25.81 -10.50 -6.67
N GLY A 14 -24.52 -10.22 -6.51
CA GLY A 14 -23.63 -9.67 -7.51
C GLY A 14 -22.38 -9.17 -6.81
N LEU A 15 -21.40 -10.07 -6.65
CA LEU A 15 -20.08 -9.76 -6.07
C LEU A 15 -19.34 -8.75 -6.96
N VAL A 16 -19.70 -7.47 -6.83
CA VAL A 16 -18.86 -6.36 -7.26
C VAL A 16 -17.70 -6.29 -6.27
N SER A 17 -16.49 -6.59 -6.75
CA SER A 17 -15.27 -6.48 -5.96
C SER A 17 -15.16 -5.07 -5.37
N VAL A 18 -15.19 -4.98 -4.05
CA VAL A 18 -15.40 -3.75 -3.26
C VAL A 18 -14.15 -2.83 -3.22
N CYS A 19 -13.20 -2.97 -4.15
CA CYS A 19 -11.94 -2.21 -4.21
C CYS A 19 -11.89 -1.22 -5.38
N SER A 20 -12.96 -0.46 -5.61
CA SER A 20 -12.95 0.60 -6.62
C SER A 20 -12.40 1.93 -6.06
N PRO A 21 -11.60 2.67 -6.84
CA PRO A 21 -11.13 4.00 -6.46
C PRO A 21 -12.28 4.97 -6.18
N THR A 22 -12.14 5.77 -5.12
CA THR A 22 -13.08 6.86 -4.86
C THR A 22 -12.85 8.01 -5.85
N PRO A 23 -13.84 8.90 -6.05
CA PRO A 23 -13.64 10.10 -6.87
C PRO A 23 -12.48 10.99 -6.40
N CYS A 24 -12.21 11.03 -5.09
CA CYS A 24 -11.07 11.75 -4.53
C CYS A 24 -9.74 11.09 -4.95
N ALA A 25 -9.66 9.76 -4.84
CA ALA A 25 -8.51 8.99 -5.30
C ALA A 25 -8.17 9.27 -6.77
N LEU A 26 -9.19 9.23 -7.62
CA LEU A 26 -9.05 9.47 -9.06
C LEU A 26 -8.58 10.90 -9.36
N LYS A 27 -9.13 11.92 -8.69
CA LYS A 27 -8.70 13.31 -8.86
C LYS A 27 -7.23 13.51 -8.50
N ILE A 28 -6.77 12.93 -7.38
CA ILE A 28 -5.36 13.01 -6.96
C ILE A 28 -4.48 12.28 -7.98
N ALA A 29 -4.88 11.06 -8.38
CA ALA A 29 -4.15 10.28 -9.36
C ALA A 29 -4.05 11.01 -10.72
N ASP A 30 -5.13 11.66 -11.18
CA ASP A 30 -5.14 12.47 -12.39
C ASP A 30 -4.14 13.62 -12.32
N LYS A 31 -4.07 14.32 -11.18
CA LYS A 31 -3.10 15.41 -10.96
C LYS A 31 -1.66 14.94 -10.91
N ILE A 32 -1.38 13.78 -10.34
CA ILE A 32 -0.04 13.18 -10.38
C ILE A 32 0.31 12.80 -11.83
N ALA A 33 -0.63 12.19 -12.55
CA ALA A 33 -0.42 11.72 -13.92
C ALA A 33 -0.27 12.86 -14.96
N GLU A 34 -0.74 14.08 -14.65
CA GLU A 34 -0.42 15.28 -15.43
C GLU A 34 1.08 15.63 -15.40
N GLN A 35 1.80 15.23 -14.35
CA GLN A 35 3.24 15.48 -14.17
C GLN A 35 4.10 14.22 -14.39
N PHE A 36 3.51 13.04 -14.23
CA PHE A 36 4.20 11.75 -14.33
C PHE A 36 3.34 10.73 -15.07
N GLU A 37 3.57 10.59 -16.37
CA GLU A 37 2.73 9.78 -17.27
C GLU A 37 2.62 8.31 -16.84
N SER A 38 3.70 7.74 -16.28
CA SER A 38 3.75 6.36 -15.78
C SER A 38 3.19 6.17 -14.36
N ALA A 39 2.39 7.11 -13.86
CA ALA A 39 1.74 7.00 -12.55
C ALA A 39 0.82 5.77 -12.49
N VAL A 40 0.82 5.10 -11.35
CA VAL A 40 -0.09 4.01 -11.02
C VAL A 40 -0.92 4.37 -9.79
N LEU A 41 -2.15 3.89 -9.74
CA LEU A 41 -3.02 4.02 -8.58
C LEU A 41 -3.13 2.67 -7.88
N LEU A 42 -2.65 2.61 -6.64
CA LEU A 42 -2.72 1.42 -5.80
C LEU A 42 -3.86 1.54 -4.79
N MET A 43 -4.73 0.54 -4.78
CA MET A 43 -5.76 0.34 -3.77
C MET A 43 -5.36 -0.87 -2.91
N LEU A 44 -5.50 -0.75 -1.60
CA LEU A 44 -5.19 -1.85 -0.67
C LEU A 44 -6.46 -2.63 -0.35
N ASP A 45 -6.42 -3.95 -0.55
CA ASP A 45 -7.51 -4.86 -0.21
C ASP A 45 -7.38 -5.29 1.25
N GLY A 46 -8.10 -4.59 2.13
CA GLY A 46 -8.09 -4.86 3.58
C GLY A 46 -8.54 -6.27 3.96
N SER A 47 -9.19 -7.02 3.06
CA SER A 47 -9.53 -8.43 3.32
C SER A 47 -8.37 -9.40 3.17
N LYS A 48 -7.22 -8.93 2.67
CA LYS A 48 -5.99 -9.70 2.43
C LYS A 48 -4.78 -9.18 3.23
N MET A 49 -5.04 -8.48 4.34
CA MET A 49 -4.01 -7.89 5.19
C MET A 49 -3.54 -8.82 6.32
N SER A 50 -3.93 -10.10 6.30
CA SER A 50 -3.44 -11.06 7.28
C SER A 50 -1.97 -11.41 7.00
N PRO A 51 -1.14 -11.60 8.04
CA PRO A 51 0.21 -12.18 7.87
C PRO A 51 0.20 -13.55 7.17
N ASP A 52 -0.91 -14.28 7.21
CA ASP A 52 -1.07 -15.59 6.56
C ASP A 52 -1.40 -15.49 5.05
N ASP A 53 -1.72 -14.29 4.53
CA ASP A 53 -2.13 -14.11 3.15
C ASP A 53 -0.94 -14.26 2.19
N ARG A 54 -0.96 -15.30 1.34
CA ARG A 54 0.14 -15.59 0.39
C ARG A 54 0.18 -14.67 -0.83
N VAL A 55 -0.81 -13.80 -0.97
CA VAL A 55 -0.94 -12.88 -2.10
C VAL A 55 -0.92 -11.44 -1.60
N PRO A 56 -0.16 -10.54 -2.25
CA PRO A 56 -0.13 -9.14 -1.89
C PRO A 56 -1.53 -8.51 -1.88
N PRO A 57 -1.87 -7.70 -0.85
CA PRO A 57 -3.17 -7.02 -0.74
C PRO A 57 -3.27 -5.81 -1.67
N ILE A 58 -2.80 -5.91 -2.91
CA ILE A 58 -2.68 -4.79 -3.84
C ILE A 58 -3.60 -4.99 -5.04
N VAL A 59 -4.40 -3.96 -5.32
CA VAL A 59 -5.18 -3.79 -6.56
C VAL A 59 -4.60 -2.58 -7.28
N MET A 60 -4.10 -2.77 -8.49
CA MET A 60 -3.43 -1.72 -9.26
C MET A 60 -4.30 -1.25 -10.42
N TYR A 61 -4.38 0.06 -10.59
CA TYR A 61 -4.92 0.70 -11.78
C TYR A 61 -3.79 1.41 -12.52
N GLU A 62 -3.81 1.29 -13.84
CA GLU A 62 -2.91 2.02 -14.73
C GLU A 62 -3.71 2.96 -15.63
N ARG A 63 -3.06 4.02 -16.10
CA ARG A 63 -3.69 5.00 -16.97
C ARG A 63 -3.54 4.56 -18.43
N ARG A 64 -4.66 4.35 -19.12
CA ARG A 64 -4.75 4.09 -20.57
C ARG A 64 -5.77 5.04 -21.18
N ASP A 65 -5.38 5.76 -22.23
CA ASP A 65 -6.25 6.72 -22.94
C ASP A 65 -6.98 7.70 -22.00
N SER A 66 -6.23 8.25 -21.03
CA SER A 66 -6.76 9.15 -19.98
C SER A 66 -7.83 8.55 -19.06
N LYS A 67 -7.89 7.22 -18.95
CA LYS A 67 -8.76 6.51 -18.01
C LYS A 67 -7.94 5.58 -17.11
N TRP A 68 -8.34 5.49 -15.84
CA TRP A 68 -7.79 4.51 -14.89
C TRP A 68 -8.45 3.16 -15.12
N VAL A 69 -7.67 2.17 -15.55
CA VAL A 69 -8.13 0.81 -15.87
C VAL A 69 -7.48 -0.18 -14.92
N LEU A 70 -8.27 -1.13 -14.42
CA LEU A 70 -7.76 -2.20 -13.56
C LEU A 70 -6.70 -3.01 -14.31
N LYS A 71 -5.51 -3.11 -13.71
CA LYS A 71 -4.42 -3.90 -14.25
C LYS A 71 -4.63 -5.37 -13.92
N ASP A 72 -4.28 -6.24 -14.87
CA ASP A 72 -4.32 -7.69 -14.63
C ASP A 72 -3.31 -8.05 -13.54
N LYS A 73 -3.79 -8.69 -12.46
CA LYS A 73 -2.99 -9.15 -11.33
C LYS A 73 -1.82 -10.05 -11.74
N HIS A 74 -1.94 -10.81 -12.83
CA HIS A 74 -0.89 -11.69 -13.32
C HIS A 74 0.29 -10.92 -13.95
N THR A 75 0.09 -9.65 -14.26
CA THR A 75 1.13 -8.75 -14.80
C THR A 75 1.81 -7.90 -13.72
N ILE A 76 1.32 -7.95 -12.49
CA ILE A 76 1.89 -7.23 -11.35
C ILE A 76 2.97 -8.10 -10.73
N MET A 77 4.23 -7.68 -10.89
CA MET A 77 5.37 -8.35 -10.26
C MET A 77 5.77 -7.59 -9.01
N LEU A 78 5.52 -8.19 -7.84
CA LEU A 78 6.07 -7.72 -6.57
C LEU A 78 7.26 -8.61 -6.24
N ARG A 79 8.45 -8.05 -6.46
CA ARG A 79 9.71 -8.74 -6.17
C ARG A 79 9.80 -8.96 -4.66
N GLN A 80 10.32 -10.12 -4.25
CA GLN A 80 10.60 -10.42 -2.83
C GLN A 80 9.36 -10.24 -1.93
N TRP A 81 8.17 -10.64 -2.41
CA TRP A 81 6.94 -10.51 -1.62
C TRP A 81 7.01 -11.22 -0.27
N GLU A 82 7.52 -12.46 -0.23
CA GLU A 82 7.65 -13.22 1.01
C GLU A 82 8.56 -12.52 2.03
N GLU A 83 9.69 -11.97 1.56
CA GLU A 83 10.61 -11.19 2.39
C GLU A 83 9.97 -9.88 2.88
N THR A 84 9.28 -9.16 1.98
CA THR A 84 8.55 -7.92 2.32
C THR A 84 7.49 -8.19 3.39
N GLN A 85 6.73 -9.28 3.25
CA GLN A 85 5.73 -9.70 4.21
C GLN A 85 6.35 -10.09 5.55
N ALA A 86 7.45 -10.84 5.55
CA ALA A 86 8.14 -11.23 6.78
C ALA A 86 8.64 -10.02 7.56
N ILE A 87 9.28 -9.06 6.89
CA ILE A 87 9.75 -7.81 7.50
C ILE A 87 8.57 -6.98 8.04
N ALA A 88 7.52 -6.81 7.23
CA ALA A 88 6.34 -6.06 7.65
C ALA A 88 5.66 -6.68 8.89
N SER A 89 5.54 -8.01 8.95
CA SER A 89 5.04 -8.74 10.11
C SER A 89 5.92 -8.51 11.35
N GLN A 90 7.25 -8.60 11.20
CA GLN A 90 8.18 -8.34 12.30
C GLN A 90 8.09 -6.91 12.84
N MET A 91 7.95 -5.92 11.96
CA MET A 91 7.76 -4.51 12.35
C MET A 91 6.42 -4.30 13.07
N LEU A 92 5.37 -4.99 12.62
CA LEU A 92 4.06 -4.94 13.28
C LEU A 92 4.12 -5.54 14.68
N GLU A 93 4.71 -6.73 14.82
CA GLU A 93 4.88 -7.47 16.08
C GLU A 93 5.74 -6.71 17.09
N SER A 94 6.79 -6.03 16.63
CA SER A 94 7.67 -5.23 17.50
C SER A 94 7.12 -3.84 17.85
N GLY A 95 5.95 -3.47 17.30
CA GLY A 95 5.29 -2.19 17.60
C GLY A 95 5.85 -0.99 16.84
N ASP A 96 6.72 -1.20 15.85
CA ASP A 96 7.36 -0.11 15.09
C ASP A 96 6.36 0.76 14.32
N HIS A 97 5.19 0.22 13.98
CA HIS A 97 4.11 0.97 13.34
C HIS A 97 3.66 2.19 14.14
N ALA A 98 3.87 2.20 15.47
CA ALA A 98 3.58 3.35 16.33
C ALA A 98 4.60 4.50 16.17
N LEU A 99 5.76 4.25 15.57
CA LEU A 99 6.78 5.25 15.27
C LEU A 99 6.58 5.90 13.89
N LEU A 100 5.66 5.39 13.08
CA LEU A 100 5.38 5.91 11.74
C LEU A 100 4.79 7.32 11.86
N VAL A 101 5.47 8.29 11.24
CA VAL A 101 5.01 9.67 11.12
C VAL A 101 4.47 9.88 9.71
N ASP A 102 3.20 10.27 9.60
CA ASP A 102 2.61 10.71 8.34
C ASP A 102 2.72 12.24 8.17
N PHE A 103 2.23 12.75 7.04
CA PHE A 103 2.32 14.18 6.75
C PHE A 103 1.46 15.02 7.71
N ASP A 104 0.29 14.52 8.12
CA ASP A 104 -0.56 15.23 9.09
C ASP A 104 0.14 15.34 10.46
N GLY A 105 0.78 14.27 10.93
CA GLY A 105 1.57 14.29 12.16
C GLY A 105 2.76 15.25 12.11
N HIS A 106 3.38 15.45 10.94
CA HIS A 106 4.40 16.48 10.73
C HIS A 106 3.83 17.90 10.71
N LEU A 107 2.62 18.10 10.20
CA LEU A 107 1.98 19.42 10.24
C LEU A 107 1.60 19.83 11.67
N ASP A 108 1.22 18.87 12.52
CA ASP A 108 0.96 19.10 13.94
C ASP A 108 2.25 19.44 14.72
N ASP A 109 3.37 18.82 14.35
CA ASP A 109 4.70 19.05 14.93
C ASP A 109 5.78 18.93 13.86
N ILE A 110 6.25 20.08 13.38
CA ILE A 110 7.23 20.18 12.27
C ILE A 110 8.58 19.52 12.58
N THR A 111 8.84 19.15 13.84
CA THR A 111 10.06 18.44 14.23
C THR A 111 9.99 16.95 13.94
N LYS A 112 8.78 16.40 13.71
CA LYS A 112 8.59 14.98 13.39
C LYS A 112 8.95 14.70 11.94
N ASP A 113 9.78 13.68 11.71
CA ASP A 113 10.26 13.33 10.37
C ASP A 113 9.27 12.44 9.60
N TRP A 114 8.47 13.03 8.70
CA TRP A 114 7.57 12.28 7.82
C TRP A 114 8.30 11.41 6.77
N THR A 115 9.62 11.57 6.59
CA THR A 115 10.41 10.69 5.72
C THR A 115 10.82 9.39 6.41
N ASN A 116 10.60 9.28 7.72
CA ASN A 116 10.73 8.06 8.52
C ASN A 116 12.12 7.39 8.43
N GLN A 117 13.21 8.17 8.48
CA GLN A 117 14.57 7.64 8.29
C GLN A 117 14.94 6.51 9.26
N THR A 118 14.47 6.58 10.50
CA THR A 118 14.67 5.53 11.51
C THR A 118 14.06 4.21 11.06
N LEU A 119 12.82 4.22 10.56
CA LEU A 119 12.16 3.02 10.06
C LEU A 119 12.83 2.50 8.78
N ASN A 120 13.23 3.39 7.88
CA ASN A 120 13.93 3.02 6.64
C ASN A 120 15.27 2.30 6.94
N THR A 121 16.02 2.79 7.94
CA THR A 121 17.27 2.15 8.38
C THR A 121 17.00 0.75 8.92
N LYS A 122 15.99 0.61 9.78
CA LYS A 122 15.60 -0.70 10.33
C LYS A 122 15.16 -1.68 9.24
N ILE A 123 14.37 -1.24 8.26
CA ILE A 123 13.97 -2.05 7.10
C ILE A 123 15.20 -2.50 6.30
N ALA A 124 16.19 -1.62 6.10
CA ALA A 124 17.42 -1.95 5.39
C ALA A 124 18.27 -2.99 6.15
N GLU A 125 18.33 -2.90 7.48
CA GLU A 125 18.99 -3.90 8.33
C GLU A 125 18.30 -5.27 8.27
N LEU A 126 16.95 -5.29 8.29
CA LEU A 126 16.17 -6.53 8.23
C LEU A 126 16.15 -7.20 6.83
N SER A 127 16.27 -6.40 5.77
CA SER A 127 16.38 -6.90 4.39
C SER A 127 17.81 -7.24 3.97
N SER A 128 18.80 -6.87 4.79
CA SER A 128 20.18 -7.28 4.57
C SER A 128 20.33 -8.77 4.91
N PRO A 129 20.90 -9.60 4.02
CA PRO A 129 21.24 -10.96 4.39
C PRO A 129 22.17 -10.92 5.60
N ALA A 130 21.83 -11.65 6.66
CA ALA A 130 22.70 -11.75 7.82
C ALA A 130 24.09 -12.18 7.32
N ASN A 131 25.12 -11.36 7.60
CA ASN A 131 26.51 -11.74 7.40
C ASN A 131 26.79 -12.98 8.25
N GLY A 132 26.54 -14.16 7.68
CA GLY A 132 26.96 -15.43 8.22
C GLY A 132 28.47 -15.52 8.07
N ASN A 133 29.17 -15.47 9.19
CA ASN A 133 30.49 -16.09 9.31
C ASN A 133 30.42 -17.53 8.76
N ILE A 134 31.25 -17.84 7.75
CA ILE A 134 32.35 -18.83 7.72
C ILE A 134 33.10 -18.66 6.39
#